data_AF-A0A7S0BT46-F1
#
_entry.id   AF-A0A7S0BT46-F1
#
_cell.length_a   1.000
_cell.length_b   1.000
_cell.length_c   1.000
_cell.angle_alpha   90.00
_cell.angle_beta   90.00
_cell.angle_gamma   90.00
#
_symmetry.space_group_name_H-M   'P 1'
#
loop_
_entity.id
_entity.type
_entity.pdbx_description
1 polymer ?
#
loop_
_entity_poly.entity_id
_entity_poly.type
_entity_poly.pdbx_seq_one_letter_code
_entity_poly.pdbx_strand_id
1 'polypeptide(L)'
;TIPDTTPVGTVDEYMFQEGVQNQLDILDNELVGLIPVKRRVREIAALLIVDKMRKKLGLETAVPSLHMSFTGAPGTGKTTVAMRMGQILAKMGYCRSGHMQVATRDDLVGQYVGHTAPKTKEQIKEAMGGILFIDEAYYLYNASNDRDYGQESIEILLNVMESNKDDLVVVLAG
;
A
#
# COMPACT_ATOMS: atom_id res chain seq x y z
N THR A 1 16.02 10.38 28.67
CA THR A 1 15.82 8.98 29.12
C THR A 1 14.39 8.84 29.55
N ILE A 2 13.64 7.88 28.97
CA ILE A 2 12.24 7.65 29.32
C ILE A 2 12.21 7.09 30.77
N PRO A 3 11.39 7.64 31.69
CA PRO A 3 11.25 7.10 33.04
C PRO A 3 10.70 5.67 33.01
N ASP A 4 11.26 4.77 33.82
CA ASP A 4 10.83 3.36 33.92
C ASP A 4 9.36 3.18 34.35
N THR A 5 8.75 4.24 34.89
CA THR A 5 7.34 4.27 35.33
C THR A 5 6.37 4.75 34.26
N THR A 6 6.84 5.03 33.03
CA THR A 6 5.97 5.50 31.95
C THR A 6 5.02 4.37 31.56
N PRO A 7 3.69 4.51 31.71
CA PRO A 7 2.76 3.46 31.37
C PRO A 7 2.75 3.25 29.86
N VAL A 8 3.33 2.13 29.44
CA VAL A 8 3.29 1.64 28.06
C VAL A 8 2.09 0.72 27.97
N GLY A 9 1.02 1.15 27.29
CA GLY A 9 -0.15 0.30 27.07
C GLY A 9 0.21 -1.00 26.32
N THR A 10 -0.74 -1.92 26.18
CA THR A 10 -0.51 -3.21 25.52
C THR A 10 -0.81 -3.16 24.02
N VAL A 11 -0.26 -4.09 23.23
CA VAL A 11 -0.60 -4.20 21.80
C VAL A 11 -2.11 -4.37 21.60
N ASP A 12 -2.76 -5.15 22.46
CA ASP A 12 -4.20 -5.40 22.42
C ASP A 12 -5.00 -4.11 22.64
N GLU A 13 -4.65 -3.31 23.65
CA GLU A 13 -5.30 -2.01 23.89
C GLU A 13 -5.27 -1.09 22.66
N TYR A 14 -4.14 -1.03 21.95
CA TYR A 14 -3.99 -0.23 20.75
C TYR A 14 -4.75 -0.81 19.55
N MET A 15 -4.77 -2.15 19.39
CA MET A 15 -5.56 -2.83 18.36
C MET A 15 -7.05 -2.47 18.45
N PHE A 16 -7.60 -2.44 19.67
CA PHE A 16 -9.02 -2.15 19.91
C PHE A 16 -9.34 -0.66 19.82
N GLN A 17 -8.53 0.22 20.42
CA GLN A 17 -8.78 1.67 20.40
C GLN A 17 -8.85 2.26 18.99
N GLU A 18 -7.99 1.78 18.10
CA GLU A 18 -7.88 2.32 16.73
C GLU A 18 -8.87 1.65 15.76
N GLY A 19 -9.71 0.72 16.23
CA GLY A 19 -10.66 -0.02 15.40
C GLY A 19 -10.01 -0.97 14.39
N VAL A 20 -8.73 -1.30 14.58
CA VAL A 20 -7.94 -2.18 13.70
C VAL A 20 -8.47 -3.60 13.76
N GLN A 21 -8.79 -4.08 14.97
CA GLN A 21 -9.34 -5.42 15.16
C GLN A 21 -10.60 -5.63 14.31
N ASN A 22 -11.53 -4.67 14.32
CA ASN A 22 -12.75 -4.73 13.50
C ASN A 22 -12.43 -4.87 12.00
N GLN A 23 -11.40 -4.19 11.50
CA GLN A 23 -11.02 -4.29 10.09
C GLN A 23 -10.35 -5.64 9.77
N LEU A 24 -9.56 -6.18 10.69
CA LEU A 24 -8.99 -7.53 10.56
C LEU A 24 -10.08 -8.60 10.58
N ASP A 25 -11.10 -8.43 11.42
CA ASP A 25 -12.26 -9.34 11.49
C ASP A 25 -13.08 -9.27 10.19
N ILE A 26 -13.29 -8.08 9.64
CA ILE A 26 -13.94 -7.90 8.32
C ILE A 26 -13.13 -8.61 7.23
N LEU A 27 -11.80 -8.42 7.21
CA LEU A 27 -10.90 -9.10 6.27
C LEU A 27 -11.03 -10.63 6.40
N ASP A 28 -11.16 -11.14 7.62
CA ASP A 28 -11.31 -12.58 7.86
C ASP A 28 -12.65 -13.13 7.39
N ASN A 29 -13.74 -12.43 7.69
CA ASN A 29 -15.10 -12.88 7.44
C ASN A 29 -15.55 -12.71 5.99
N GLU A 30 -15.13 -11.63 5.31
CA GLU A 30 -15.59 -11.32 3.96
C GLU A 30 -14.73 -11.93 2.85
N LEU A 31 -13.45 -12.18 3.11
CA LEU A 31 -12.56 -12.77 2.11
C LEU A 31 -12.32 -14.24 2.43
N VAL A 32 -13.04 -15.14 1.75
CA VAL A 32 -12.82 -16.58 1.91
C VAL A 32 -11.45 -16.95 1.30
N GLY A 33 -10.61 -17.64 2.08
CA GLY A 33 -9.26 -18.03 1.65
C GLY A 33 -8.21 -16.94 1.88
N LEU A 34 -7.27 -16.80 0.94
CA LEU A 34 -6.19 -15.79 0.96
C LEU A 34 -5.34 -15.79 2.25
N ILE A 35 -5.09 -16.97 2.82
CA ILE A 35 -4.37 -17.15 4.09
C ILE A 35 -3.01 -16.41 4.10
N PRO A 36 -2.15 -16.49 3.06
CA PRO A 36 -0.87 -15.78 3.05
C PRO A 36 -1.03 -14.27 3.12
N VAL A 37 -2.03 -13.73 2.41
CA VAL A 37 -2.36 -12.31 2.41
C VAL A 37 -2.84 -11.89 3.79
N LYS A 38 -3.86 -12.56 4.34
CA LYS A 38 -4.40 -12.25 5.68
C LYS A 38 -3.34 -12.31 6.77
N ARG A 39 -2.40 -13.25 6.68
CA ARG A 39 -1.24 -13.30 7.58
C ARG A 39 -0.37 -12.07 7.43
N ARG A 40 -0.03 -11.69 6.19
CA ARG A 40 0.79 -10.51 5.92
C ARG A 40 0.12 -9.23 6.39
N VAL A 41 -1.20 -9.10 6.23
CA VAL A 41 -1.97 -7.96 6.76
C VAL A 41 -1.82 -7.86 8.28
N ARG A 42 -1.97 -8.98 9.01
CA ARG A 42 -1.80 -8.99 10.47
C ARG A 42 -0.38 -8.63 10.90
N GLU A 43 0.63 -9.11 10.18
CA GLU A 43 2.03 -8.76 10.44
C GLU A 43 2.28 -7.26 10.27
N ILE A 44 1.75 -6.66 9.19
CA ILE A 44 1.83 -5.22 8.95
C ILE A 44 1.09 -4.47 10.06
N ALA A 45 -0.14 -4.87 10.40
CA ALA A 45 -0.90 -4.24 11.47
C ALA A 45 -0.16 -4.29 12.83
N ALA A 46 0.43 -5.43 13.19
CA ALA A 46 1.22 -5.57 14.40
C ALA A 46 2.45 -4.64 14.40
N LEU A 47 3.17 -4.58 13.28
CA LEU A 47 4.34 -3.72 13.12
C LEU A 47 3.99 -2.24 13.27
N LEU A 48 2.88 -1.82 12.66
CA LEU A 48 2.38 -0.45 12.69
C LEU A 48 1.88 -0.05 14.10
N ILE A 49 1.32 -0.98 14.87
CA ILE A 49 0.96 -0.71 16.27
C ILE A 49 2.21 -0.50 17.13
N VAL A 50 3.22 -1.34 16.96
CA VAL A 50 4.50 -1.18 17.67
C VAL A 50 5.16 0.16 17.29
N ASP A 51 5.11 0.56 16.02
CA ASP A 51 5.58 1.87 15.56
C ASP A 51 4.83 3.03 16.25
N LYS A 52 3.50 2.96 16.35
CA LYS A 52 2.71 3.95 17.10
C LYS A 52 3.06 4.01 18.58
N MET A 53 3.25 2.86 19.22
CA MET A 53 3.64 2.80 20.64
C MET A 53 5.01 3.47 20.85
N ARG A 54 5.98 3.19 19.98
CA ARG A 54 7.31 3.82 20.00
C ARG A 54 7.22 5.34 19.78
N LYS A 55 6.42 5.81 18.83
CA LYS A 55 6.18 7.24 18.59
C LYS A 55 5.61 7.96 19.81
N LYS A 56 4.66 7.35 20.53
CA LYS A 56 4.11 7.91 21.78
C LYS A 56 5.14 8.05 22.90
N LEU A 57 6.19 7.22 22.89
CA LEU A 57 7.32 7.32 23.80
C LEU A 57 8.41 8.30 23.34
N GLY A 58 8.22 8.97 22.20
CA GLY A 58 9.22 9.85 21.61
C GLY A 58 10.44 9.12 21.05
N LEU A 59 10.33 7.82 20.77
CA LEU A 59 11.38 7.05 20.11
C LEU A 59 11.35 7.32 18.61
N GLU A 60 12.52 7.52 18.00
CA GLU A 60 12.64 7.58 16.54
C GLU A 60 12.27 6.23 15.94
N THR A 61 11.41 6.27 14.92
CA THR A 61 11.03 5.10 14.15
C THR A 61 11.09 5.41 12.67
N ALA A 62 11.59 4.45 11.89
CA ALA A 62 11.39 4.45 10.45
C ALA A 62 10.10 3.69 10.18
N VAL A 63 9.13 4.35 9.53
CA VAL A 63 7.95 3.65 9.02
C VAL A 63 8.44 2.67 7.95
N PRO A 64 8.13 1.37 8.07
CA PRO A 64 8.47 0.40 7.05
C PRO A 64 7.77 0.75 5.73
N SER A 65 8.41 0.48 4.60
CA SER A 65 7.74 0.60 3.30
C SER A 65 6.48 -0.26 3.29
N LEU A 66 5.35 0.36 2.96
CA LEU A 66 4.04 -0.28 2.92
C LEU A 66 3.63 -0.73 1.52
N HIS A 67 4.50 -0.54 0.51
CA HIS A 67 4.25 -1.04 -0.84
C HIS A 67 4.20 -2.58 -0.86
N MET A 68 3.34 -3.14 -1.71
CA MET A 68 3.07 -4.58 -1.74
C MET A 68 3.04 -5.11 -3.18
N SER A 69 3.27 -6.42 -3.32
CA SER A 69 3.02 -7.14 -4.57
C SER A 69 2.07 -8.31 -4.29
N PHE A 70 0.98 -8.39 -5.04
CA PHE A 70 -0.02 -9.44 -4.96
C PHE A 70 0.07 -10.34 -6.17
N THR A 71 0.45 -11.60 -5.95
CA THR A 71 0.58 -12.59 -7.00
C THR A 71 -0.49 -13.68 -6.88
N GLY A 72 -1.04 -14.12 -8.01
CA GLY A 72 -2.00 -15.22 -8.04
C GLY A 72 -2.93 -15.21 -9.24
N ALA A 73 -3.64 -16.31 -9.48
CA ALA A 73 -4.52 -16.42 -10.65
C ALA A 73 -5.59 -15.29 -10.70
N PRO A 74 -6.08 -14.90 -11.89
CA PRO A 74 -7.23 -14.01 -12.02
C PRO A 74 -8.44 -14.50 -11.21
N GLY A 75 -9.21 -13.58 -10.64
CA GLY A 75 -10.40 -13.91 -9.84
C GLY A 75 -10.12 -14.35 -8.40
N THR A 76 -8.87 -14.28 -7.92
CA THR A 76 -8.49 -14.61 -6.53
C THR A 76 -8.74 -13.49 -5.52
N GLY A 77 -9.38 -12.38 -5.92
CA GLY A 77 -9.77 -11.29 -5.02
C GLY A 77 -8.66 -10.28 -4.69
N LYS A 78 -7.56 -10.24 -5.47
CA LYS A 78 -6.43 -9.29 -5.30
C LYS A 78 -6.89 -7.83 -5.14
N THR A 79 -7.80 -7.38 -5.99
CA THR A 79 -8.35 -6.02 -5.97
C THR A 79 -9.15 -5.75 -4.69
N THR A 80 -9.98 -6.71 -4.27
CA THR A 80 -10.78 -6.59 -3.04
C THR A 80 -9.90 -6.53 -1.80
N VAL A 81 -8.84 -7.35 -1.77
CA VAL A 81 -7.82 -7.29 -0.71
C VAL A 81 -7.18 -5.92 -0.65
N ALA A 82 -6.72 -5.38 -1.80
CA ALA A 82 -6.03 -4.09 -1.85
C ALA A 82 -6.92 -2.96 -1.32
N MET A 83 -8.19 -2.97 -1.69
CA MET A 83 -9.18 -2.01 -1.20
C MET A 83 -9.34 -2.07 0.33
N ARG A 84 -9.45 -3.29 0.89
CA ARG A 84 -9.54 -3.50 2.35
C ARG A 84 -8.25 -3.08 3.05
N MET A 85 -7.09 -3.32 2.44
CA MET A 85 -5.82 -2.83 2.95
C MET A 85 -5.79 -1.31 3.06
N GLY A 86 -6.31 -0.58 2.07
CA GLY A 86 -6.40 0.88 2.13
C GLY A 86 -7.22 1.37 3.32
N GLN A 87 -8.35 0.71 3.58
CA GLN A 87 -9.21 1.02 4.72
C GLN A 87 -8.51 0.76 6.06
N ILE A 88 -7.79 -0.36 6.19
CA ILE A 88 -6.99 -0.69 7.38
C ILE A 88 -5.91 0.38 7.59
N LEU A 89 -5.11 0.68 6.58
CA LEU A 89 -4.01 1.64 6.68
C LEU A 89 -4.51 3.06 7.02
N ALA A 90 -5.66 3.45 6.47
CA ALA A 90 -6.29 4.73 6.80
C ALA A 90 -6.78 4.78 8.26
N LYS A 91 -7.42 3.71 8.75
CA LYS A 91 -7.82 3.61 10.17
C LYS A 91 -6.62 3.63 11.11
N MET A 92 -5.50 3.07 10.66
CA MET A 92 -4.24 3.10 11.39
C MET A 92 -3.48 4.42 11.23
N GLY A 93 -3.96 5.39 10.44
CA GLY A 93 -3.31 6.69 10.25
C GLY A 93 -2.03 6.65 9.40
N TYR A 94 -1.83 5.60 8.60
CA TYR A 94 -0.71 5.47 7.65
C TYR A 94 -1.08 5.88 6.23
N CYS A 95 -2.38 6.01 5.95
CA CYS A 95 -2.88 6.68 4.76
C CYS A 95 -3.83 7.80 5.21
N ARG A 96 -3.89 8.91 4.47
CA ARG A 96 -4.86 9.98 4.75
C ARG A 96 -6.31 9.51 4.53
N SER A 97 -6.50 8.57 3.62
CA SER A 97 -7.80 8.01 3.26
C SER A 97 -7.66 6.58 2.76
N GLY A 98 -8.74 5.79 2.87
CA GLY A 98 -8.74 4.39 2.42
C GLY A 98 -9.16 4.21 0.96
N HIS A 99 -9.08 5.27 0.14
CA HIS A 99 -9.44 5.17 -1.27
C HIS A 99 -8.32 4.44 -2.05
N MET A 100 -8.70 3.89 -3.20
CA MET A 100 -7.80 3.16 -4.06
C MET A 100 -8.04 3.59 -5.50
N GLN A 101 -6.98 4.08 -6.16
CA GLN A 101 -6.96 4.31 -7.60
C GLN A 101 -6.46 3.04 -8.29
N VAL A 102 -7.20 2.56 -9.28
CA VAL A 102 -6.84 1.38 -10.07
C VAL A 102 -6.28 1.85 -11.40
N ALA A 103 -5.11 1.34 -11.77
CA ALA A 103 -4.46 1.63 -13.04
C ALA A 103 -3.99 0.34 -13.70
N THR A 104 -4.01 0.34 -15.02
CA THR A 104 -3.41 -0.68 -15.88
C THR A 104 -2.26 -0.05 -16.68
N ARG A 105 -1.58 -0.85 -17.50
CA ARG A 105 -0.60 -0.33 -18.46
C ARG A 105 -1.17 0.81 -19.33
N ASP A 106 -2.41 0.66 -19.80
CA ASP A 106 -3.03 1.64 -20.70
C ASP A 106 -3.32 2.97 -20.01
N ASP A 107 -3.43 2.99 -18.69
CA ASP A 107 -3.63 4.21 -17.91
C ASP A 107 -2.30 4.93 -17.63
N LEU A 108 -1.20 4.18 -17.51
CA LEU A 108 0.12 4.70 -17.15
C LEU A 108 0.96 5.08 -18.37
N VAL A 109 0.88 4.30 -19.45
CA VAL A 109 1.74 4.41 -20.63
C VAL A 109 1.02 5.15 -21.76
N GLY A 110 1.72 6.09 -22.39
CA GLY A 110 1.23 6.84 -23.54
C GLY A 110 1.47 6.10 -24.85
N GLN A 111 0.65 6.39 -25.86
CA GLN A 111 0.82 5.86 -27.22
C GLN A 111 1.95 6.57 -28.00
N TYR A 112 2.34 7.77 -27.55
CA TYR A 112 3.31 8.64 -28.21
C TYR A 112 4.40 9.12 -27.24
N VAL A 113 5.57 9.46 -27.78
CA VAL A 113 6.70 10.03 -27.03
C VAL A 113 6.24 11.22 -26.19
N GLY A 114 6.63 11.26 -24.91
CA GLY A 114 6.34 12.36 -23.99
C GLY A 114 4.94 12.33 -23.37
N HIS A 115 4.08 11.37 -23.74
CA HIS A 115 2.74 11.23 -23.14
C HIS A 115 2.73 10.31 -21.91
N THR A 116 3.74 9.46 -21.72
CA THR A 116 3.78 8.51 -20.59
C THR A 116 3.98 9.22 -19.25
N ALA A 117 4.98 10.11 -19.16
CA ALA A 117 5.22 10.87 -17.93
C ALA A 117 3.99 11.60 -17.37
N PRO A 118 3.23 12.40 -18.15
CA PRO A 118 2.05 13.07 -17.63
C PRO A 118 0.95 12.09 -17.20
N LYS A 119 0.68 11.04 -17.96
CA LYS A 119 -0.33 10.01 -17.62
C LYS A 119 0.01 9.29 -16.31
N THR A 120 1.25 8.84 -16.16
CA THR A 120 1.73 8.19 -14.93
C THR A 120 1.60 9.13 -13.73
N LYS A 121 2.01 10.40 -13.89
CA LYS A 121 1.91 11.41 -12.81
C LYS A 121 0.47 11.72 -12.43
N GLU A 122 -0.46 11.70 -13.38
CA GLU A 122 -1.88 11.91 -13.12
C GLU A 122 -2.46 10.77 -12.27
N GLN A 123 -2.22 9.51 -12.64
CA GLN A 123 -2.66 8.36 -11.85
C GLN A 123 -2.05 8.34 -10.45
N ILE A 124 -0.77 8.69 -10.31
CA ILE A 124 -0.12 8.85 -9.01
C ILE A 124 -0.79 9.94 -8.19
N LYS A 125 -1.07 11.10 -8.80
CA LYS A 125 -1.69 12.25 -8.13
C LYS A 125 -3.09 11.89 -7.62
N GLU A 126 -3.87 11.15 -8.40
CA GLU A 126 -5.20 10.67 -7.99
C GLU A 126 -5.11 9.69 -6.81
N ALA A 127 -4.05 8.89 -6.73
CA ALA A 127 -3.83 7.90 -5.67
C ALA A 127 -3.22 8.49 -4.38
N MET A 128 -2.72 9.73 -4.40
CA MET A 128 -2.03 10.34 -3.25
C MET A 128 -2.94 10.38 -2.02
N GLY A 129 -2.40 10.01 -0.86
CA GLY A 129 -3.15 9.85 0.39
C GLY A 129 -3.90 8.53 0.51
N GLY A 130 -3.74 7.60 -0.44
CA GLY A 130 -4.39 6.29 -0.47
C GLY A 130 -3.51 5.23 -1.15
N ILE A 131 -4.13 4.39 -1.98
CA ILE A 131 -3.47 3.29 -2.69
C ILE A 131 -3.50 3.49 -4.20
N LEU A 132 -2.36 3.31 -4.87
CA LEU A 132 -2.27 3.05 -6.30
C LEU A 132 -2.17 1.55 -6.53
N PHE A 133 -3.23 0.94 -7.07
CA PHE A 133 -3.26 -0.47 -7.45
C PHE A 133 -2.96 -0.59 -8.95
N ILE A 134 -1.86 -1.26 -9.30
CA ILE A 134 -1.44 -1.46 -10.69
C ILE A 134 -1.70 -2.92 -11.05
N ASP A 135 -2.71 -3.16 -11.88
CA ASP A 135 -3.05 -4.50 -12.34
C ASP A 135 -2.19 -4.93 -13.53
N GLU A 136 -1.85 -6.21 -13.57
CA GLU A 136 -0.92 -6.83 -14.51
C GLU A 136 0.36 -6.00 -14.72
N ALA A 137 0.96 -5.56 -13.60
CA ALA A 137 2.07 -4.60 -13.58
C ALA A 137 3.30 -5.06 -14.37
N TYR A 138 3.47 -6.37 -14.58
CA TYR A 138 4.55 -6.92 -15.39
C TYR A 138 4.47 -6.47 -16.86
N TYR A 139 3.30 -6.06 -17.36
CA TYR A 139 3.17 -5.49 -18.70
C TYR A 139 3.83 -4.12 -18.83
N LEU A 140 4.15 -3.40 -17.76
CA LEU A 140 4.85 -2.11 -17.84
C LEU A 140 6.26 -2.24 -18.42
N TYR A 141 6.87 -3.42 -18.35
CA TYR A 141 8.19 -3.68 -18.89
C TYR A 141 8.14 -4.68 -20.05
N ASN A 142 8.61 -4.26 -21.23
CA ASN A 142 8.77 -5.14 -22.38
C ASN A 142 10.17 -4.95 -23.01
N ALA A 143 11.08 -5.86 -22.67
CA ALA A 143 12.46 -5.84 -23.18
C ALA A 143 12.57 -6.09 -24.70
N SER A 144 11.50 -6.58 -25.36
CA SER A 144 11.54 -6.93 -26.79
C SER A 144 11.11 -5.77 -27.70
N ASN A 145 10.71 -4.62 -27.15
CA ASN A 145 10.21 -3.49 -27.91
C ASN A 145 10.95 -2.20 -27.53
N ASP A 146 11.94 -1.80 -28.35
CA ASP A 146 12.72 -0.58 -28.17
C ASP A 146 11.90 0.73 -28.27
N ARG A 147 10.64 0.64 -28.69
CA ARG A 147 9.70 1.78 -28.72
C ARG A 147 8.67 1.72 -27.59
N ASP A 148 8.89 0.89 -26.57
CA ASP A 148 8.04 0.83 -25.40
C ASP A 148 8.40 1.94 -24.40
N TYR A 149 7.44 2.81 -24.11
CA TYR A 149 7.60 3.91 -23.16
C TYR A 149 7.29 3.50 -21.71
N GLY A 150 6.97 2.23 -21.44
CA GLY A 150 6.63 1.75 -20.09
C GLY A 150 7.80 1.83 -19.09
N GLN A 151 9.04 1.83 -19.56
CA GLN A 151 10.21 2.07 -18.71
C GLN A 151 10.14 3.45 -18.03
N GLU A 152 9.66 4.48 -18.74
CA GLU A 152 9.49 5.83 -18.17
C GLU A 152 8.47 5.82 -17.00
N SER A 153 7.37 5.06 -17.12
CA SER A 153 6.42 4.88 -16.02
C SER A 153 7.07 4.22 -14.79
N ILE A 154 7.89 3.19 -15.00
CA ILE A 154 8.58 2.46 -13.92
C ILE A 154 9.55 3.39 -13.19
N GLU A 155 10.33 4.18 -13.92
CA GLU A 155 11.27 5.14 -13.34
C GLU A 155 10.55 6.20 -12.49
N ILE A 156 9.40 6.69 -12.95
CA ILE A 156 8.57 7.64 -12.18
C ILE A 156 8.00 6.96 -10.92
N LEU A 157 7.46 5.75 -11.05
CA LEU A 157 6.91 5.00 -9.92
C LEU A 157 7.96 4.74 -8.85
N LEU A 158 9.15 4.28 -9.22
CA LEU A 158 10.26 4.03 -8.28
C LEU A 158 10.65 5.28 -7.51
N ASN A 159 10.79 6.42 -8.20
CA ASN A 159 11.13 7.69 -7.57
C ASN A 159 10.07 8.14 -6.56
N VAL A 160 8.78 7.97 -6.88
CA VAL A 160 7.67 8.34 -6.00
C VAL A 160 7.53 7.37 -4.82
N MET A 161 7.74 6.07 -5.04
CA MET A 161 7.72 5.07 -3.96
C MET A 161 8.79 5.38 -2.89
N GLU A 162 9.95 5.89 -3.30
CA GLU A 162 10.99 6.31 -2.35
C GLU A 162 10.69 7.66 -1.69
N SER A 163 10.26 8.65 -2.49
CA SER A 163 10.12 10.05 -2.03
C SER A 163 8.83 10.33 -1.27
N ASN A 164 7.76 9.55 -1.52
CA ASN A 164 6.41 9.79 -1.01
C ASN A 164 5.84 8.60 -0.23
N LYS A 165 6.70 7.78 0.38
CA LYS A 165 6.33 6.58 1.14
C LYS A 165 5.31 6.79 2.28
N ASP A 166 5.22 8.00 2.82
CA ASP A 166 4.29 8.36 3.89
C ASP A 166 2.90 8.79 3.37
N ASP A 167 2.77 9.03 2.06
CA ASP A 167 1.54 9.54 1.45
C ASP A 167 0.97 8.62 0.37
N LEU A 168 1.78 7.71 -0.20
CA LEU A 168 1.34 6.80 -1.25
C LEU A 168 1.72 5.36 -0.91
N VAL A 169 0.74 4.46 -1.02
CA VAL A 169 0.98 3.02 -1.03
C VAL A 169 0.75 2.49 -2.44
N VAL A 170 1.66 1.66 -2.92
CA VAL A 170 1.61 1.09 -4.28
C VAL A 170 1.45 -0.41 -4.12
N VAL A 171 0.44 -0.96 -4.80
CA VAL A 171 0.17 -2.39 -4.83
C VAL A 171 0.30 -2.85 -6.27
N LEU A 172 1.32 -3.65 -6.55
CA LEU A 172 1.51 -4.27 -7.86
C LEU A 172 0.78 -5.62 -7.88
N ALA A 173 -0.06 -5.87 -8.88
CA ALA A 173 -0.78 -7.13 -9.03
C ALA A 173 -0.42 -7.85 -10.34
N GLY A 174 -0.45 -9.18 -10.28
CA GLY A 174 -0.10 -10.10 -11.37
C GLY A 174 -0.15 -11.52 -10.88
#